data_AF-D2RDV3-F1
#
_entry.id   AF-D2RDV3-F1
#
_cell.length_a   1.000
_cell.length_b   1.000
_cell.length_c   1.000
_cell.angle_alpha   90.00
_cell.angle_beta   90.00
_cell.angle_gamma   90.00
#
_symmetry.space_group_name_H-M   'P 1'
#
loop_
_entity.id
_entity.type
_entity.pdbx_description
1 polymer ?
#
loop_
_entity_poly.entity_id
_entity_poly.type
_entity_poly.pdbx_seq_one_letter_code
_entity_poly.pdbx_strand_id
1 'polypeptide(L)' 'MNVTLHIDGKRIPMNKFVQSIVRDVNLAIISNLKGVEEWNAIEIRIERSSKKLEE' A
#
# COMPACT_ATOMS: atom_id res chain seq x y z
N MET A 1 5.93 -13.21 -2.61
CA MET A 1 5.09 -12.03 -2.88
C MET A 1 5.99 -10.89 -3.33
N ASN A 2 5.58 -10.18 -4.39
CA ASN A 2 6.31 -9.02 -4.92
C ASN A 2 5.56 -7.75 -4.52
N VAL A 3 6.24 -6.76 -3.95
CA VAL A 3 5.64 -5.48 -3.56
C VAL A 3 6.11 -4.40 -4.53
N THR A 4 5.17 -3.70 -5.15
CA THR A 4 5.45 -2.58 -6.06
C THR A 4 4.92 -1.28 -5.48
N LEU A 5 5.76 -0.25 -5.45
CA LEU A 5 5.39 1.09 -5.03
C LEU A 5 5.28 2.00 -6.25
N HIS A 6 4.16 2.71 -6.37
CA HIS A 6 3.97 3.76 -7.35
C HIS A 6 3.75 5.09 -6.62
N ILE A 7 4.53 6.10 -6.98
CA ILE A 7 4.35 7.49 -6.52
C ILE A 7 4.19 8.36 -7.76
N ASP A 8 3.09 9.10 -7.84
CA ASP A 8 2.74 9.93 -9.00
C ASP A 8 2.84 9.17 -10.34
N GLY A 9 2.34 7.93 -10.36
CA GLY A 9 2.37 7.04 -11.53
C GLY A 9 3.75 6.42 -11.84
N LYS A 10 4.81 6.78 -11.11
CA LYS A 10 6.17 6.26 -11.32
C LYS A 10 6.45 5.09 -10.39
N ARG A 11 6.98 4.00 -10.95
CA ARG A 11 7.44 2.85 -10.17
C ARG A 11 8.72 3.22 -9.39
N ILE A 12 8.65 3.12 -8.07
CA ILE A 12 9.78 3.39 -7.18
C ILE A 12 10.41 2.06 -6.74
N PRO A 13 11.72 1.84 -6.99
CA PRO A 13 12.40 0.65 -6.52
C PRO A 13 12.50 0.66 -4.99
N MET A 14 12.14 -0.46 -4.37
CA MET A 14 12.26 -0.65 -2.93
C MET A 14 13.38 -1.64 -2.61
N ASN A 15 14.15 -1.36 -1.57
CA ASN A 15 15.09 -2.33 -1.02
C ASN A 15 14.35 -3.45 -0.24
N LYS A 16 15.09 -4.51 0.13
CA LYS A 16 14.52 -5.67 0.83
C LYS A 16 13.84 -5.31 2.16
N PHE A 17 14.42 -4.39 2.92
CA PHE A 17 13.89 -3.97 4.21
C PHE A 17 12.52 -3.28 4.06
N VAL A 18 12.41 -2.32 3.13
CA VAL A 18 11.15 -1.60 2.87
C VAL A 18 10.08 -2.55 2.31
N GLN A 19 10.46 -3.46 1.39
CA GLN A 19 9.53 -4.46 0.87
C GLN A 19 8.96 -5.35 1.99
N SER A 20 9.78 -5.78 2.94
CA SER A 20 9.32 -6.59 4.08
C SER A 20 8.32 -5.82 4.96
N ILE A 21 8.63 -4.57 5.33
CA ILE A 21 7.73 -3.75 6.15
C ILE A 21 6.37 -3.59 5.46
N VAL A 22 6.36 -3.16 4.20
CA VAL A 22 5.11 -2.93 3.46
C VAL A 22 4.32 -4.23 3.33
N ARG A 23 4.97 -5.36 3.04
CA ARG A 23 4.29 -6.66 2.97
C ARG A 23 3.68 -7.03 4.33
N ASP A 24 4.50 -7.07 5.38
CA ASP A 24 4.13 -7.69 6.65
C ASP A 24 3.05 -6.87 7.38
N VAL A 25 3.14 -5.54 7.35
CA VAL A 25 2.12 -4.65 7.92
C VAL A 25 0.79 -4.81 7.20
N ASN A 26 0.79 -4.86 5.87
CA ASN A 26 -0.45 -4.98 5.11
C ASN A 26 -1.07 -6.38 5.25
N LEU A 27 -0.27 -7.44 5.34
CA LEU A 27 -0.78 -8.78 5.66
C LEU A 27 -1.44 -8.83 7.05
N ALA A 28 -0.87 -8.16 8.04
CA ALA A 28 -1.45 -8.06 9.38
C ALA A 28 -2.78 -7.27 9.38
N ILE A 29 -2.90 -6.22 8.55
CA ILE A 29 -4.17 -5.51 8.37
C ILE A 29 -5.21 -6.45 7.76
N ILE A 30 -4.88 -7.10 6.65
CA ILE A 30 -5.82 -7.98 5.92
C ILE A 30 -6.28 -9.15 6.78
N SER A 31 -5.41 -9.76 7.58
CA SER A 31 -5.77 -10.89 8.45
C SER A 31 -6.78 -10.53 9.55
N ASN A 32 -6.96 -9.22 9.84
CA ASN A 32 -7.93 -8.73 10.80
C ASN A 32 -9.23 -8.21 10.15
N LEU A 33 -9.33 -8.18 8.81
CA LEU A 33 -10.54 -7.78 8.12
C LEU A 33 -11.55 -8.93 8.07
N LYS A 34 -12.80 -8.65 8.42
CA LYS A 34 -13.90 -9.62 8.29
C LYS A 34 -14.31 -9.76 6.83
N GLY A 35 -14.55 -10.99 6.37
CA GLY A 35 -15.03 -11.28 5.01
C GLY A 35 -13.95 -11.30 3.93
N VAL A 36 -12.67 -11.30 4.31
CA VAL A 36 -11.53 -11.48 3.39
C VAL A 36 -10.85 -12.80 3.72
N GLU A 37 -11.31 -13.89 3.10
CA GLU A 37 -10.78 -15.24 3.35
C GLU A 37 -9.65 -15.58 2.36
N GLU A 38 -9.89 -15.38 1.06
CA GLU A 38 -8.91 -15.63 -0.01
C GLU A 38 -8.73 -14.37 -0.85
N TRP A 39 -7.49 -14.08 -1.24
CA TRP A 39 -7.15 -12.94 -2.09
C TRP A 39 -5.96 -13.26 -3.00
N ASN A 40 -5.98 -12.68 -4.20
CA ASN A 40 -4.90 -12.82 -5.18
C ASN A 40 -3.97 -11.58 -5.21
N ALA A 41 -4.53 -10.40 -4.94
CA ALA A 41 -3.81 -9.14 -4.93
C ALA A 41 -4.43 -8.17 -3.90
N ILE A 42 -3.58 -7.34 -3.30
CA ILE A 42 -3.97 -6.25 -2.40
C ILE A 42 -3.53 -4.96 -3.07
N GLU A 43 -4.47 -4.04 -3.31
CA GLU A 43 -4.20 -2.70 -3.79
C GLU A 43 -4.58 -1.68 -2.71
N ILE A 44 -3.64 -0.82 -2.34
CA ILE A 44 -3.84 0.24 -1.36
C ILE A 44 -3.53 1.57 -2.03
N ARG A 45 -4.54 2.44 -2.08
CA ARG A 45 -4.43 3.77 -2.68
C ARG A 45 -4.54 4.83 -1.60
N ILE A 46 -3.53 5.68 -1.51
CA ILE A 46 -3.47 6.80 -0.56
C ILE A 46 -3.42 8.09 -1.39
N GLU A 47 -4.41 8.95 -1.22
CA GLU A 47 -4.49 10.25 -1.90
C GLU A 47 -4.26 11.37 -0.89
N ARG A 48 -3.38 12.31 -1.23
CA ARG A 48 -3.18 13.52 -0.42
C ARG A 48 -4.22 14.56 -0.86
N SER A 49 -5.12 14.92 0.03
CA SER A 49 -6.01 16.06 -0.21
C SER A 49 -5.18 17.35 -0.22
N SER A 50 -4.99 17.95 -1.38
CA SER A 50 -4.54 19.34 -1.49
C SER A 50 -5.71 20.24 -1.10
N LYS A 51 -5.89 20.50 0.21
CA LYS A 51 -6.64 21.69 0.61
C LYS A 51 -5.84 22.89 0.12
N LYS A 52 -6.28 23.51 -0.98
CA LYS A 52 -5.96 24.91 -1.26
C LYS A 52 -6.51 25.70 -0.07
N LEU A 53 -5.66 26.47 0.61
CA LEU A 53 -6.17 27.58 1.41
C LEU A 53 -6.86 28.51 0.42
N GLU A 54 -8.16 28.72 0.60
CA GLU A 54 -8.87 29.83 -0.03
C GLU A 54 -8.44 31.09 0.74
N GLU A 55 -7.90 32.06 -0.01
CA GLU A 55 -7.55 33.41 0.43
C GLU A 55 -8.79 34.27 0.65
#